data_AF-A0A6M0JW36-F1
#
_entry.id   AF-A0A6M0JW36-F1
#
_cell.length_a   1.000
_cell.length_b   1.000
_cell.length_c   1.000
_cell.angle_alpha   90.00
_cell.angle_beta   90.00
_cell.angle_gamma   90.00
#
_symmetry.space_group_name_H-M   'P 1'
#
loop_
_entity.id
_entity.type
_entity.pdbx_description
1 polymer ?
#
loop_
_entity_poly.entity_id
_entity_poly.type
_entity_poly.pdbx_seq_one_letter_code
_entity_poly.pdbx_strand_id
1 'polypeptide(L)'
;MSTEDPNKDDLIRLLVNSWVALRAGTLDPEQRSVLDRERPTWECEAATLIAEGILGYVTVEMVEPDLAYNRDEDADAPLDPEELAARLGAHMLDFVDYRDDLARVSGAKPH
;
A
#
# COMPACT_ATOMS: atom_id res chain seq x y z
N MET A 1 1.81 -23.16 7.96
CA MET A 1 0.41 -23.28 7.55
C MET A 1 0.02 -21.94 6.95
N SER A 2 0.10 -21.81 5.63
CA SER A 2 -0.45 -20.65 4.92
C SER A 2 -1.61 -21.17 4.09
N THR A 3 -2.82 -20.84 4.53
CA THR A 3 -4.06 -21.02 3.76
C THR A 3 -4.22 -19.78 2.90
N GLU A 4 -3.31 -19.58 1.95
CA GLU A 4 -3.54 -18.64 0.86
C GLU A 4 -4.59 -19.29 -0.04
N ASP A 5 -5.78 -18.69 -0.07
CA ASP A 5 -6.83 -19.10 -1.00
C ASP A 5 -6.41 -18.56 -2.39
N PRO A 6 -5.98 -19.42 -3.33
CA PRO A 6 -5.36 -18.98 -4.58
C PRO A 6 -6.26 -18.03 -5.37
N ASN A 7 -7.58 -18.12 -5.19
CA ASN A 7 -8.57 -17.24 -5.81
C ASN A 7 -8.51 -15.80 -5.26
N LYS A 8 -8.18 -15.62 -3.98
CA LYS A 8 -8.11 -14.29 -3.35
C LYS A 8 -6.91 -13.50 -3.88
N ASP A 9 -5.76 -14.14 -4.03
CA ASP A 9 -4.55 -13.48 -4.50
C ASP A 9 -4.65 -13.07 -5.97
N ASP A 10 -5.25 -13.93 -6.80
CA ASP A 10 -5.49 -13.61 -8.21
C ASP A 10 -6.46 -12.45 -8.36
N LEU A 11 -7.47 -12.38 -7.51
CA LEU A 11 -8.37 -11.24 -7.45
C LEU A 11 -7.66 -9.96 -6.99
N ILE A 12 -6.81 -10.02 -5.97
CA ILE A 12 -6.00 -8.86 -5.53
C ILE A 12 -5.13 -8.37 -6.69
N ARG A 13 -4.44 -9.29 -7.39
CA ARG A 13 -3.62 -8.96 -8.57
C ARG A 13 -4.47 -8.32 -9.68
N LEU A 14 -5.65 -8.87 -9.96
CA LEU A 14 -6.58 -8.32 -10.95
C LEU A 14 -6.96 -6.87 -10.59
N LEU A 15 -7.36 -6.61 -9.34
CA LEU A 15 -7.78 -5.29 -8.88
C LEU A 15 -6.64 -4.27 -8.96
N VAL A 16 -5.46 -4.62 -8.44
CA VAL A 16 -4.29 -3.74 -8.48
C VAL A 16 -3.86 -3.44 -9.92
N ASN A 17 -3.75 -4.48 -10.77
CA ASN A 17 -3.36 -4.29 -12.17
C ASN A 17 -4.40 -3.47 -12.95
N SER A 18 -5.68 -3.69 -12.71
CA SER A 18 -6.76 -2.92 -13.36
C SER A 18 -6.73 -1.46 -12.92
N TRP A 19 -6.42 -1.18 -11.65
CA TRP A 19 -6.29 0.17 -11.14
C TRP A 19 -5.08 0.89 -11.76
N VAL A 20 -3.93 0.22 -11.84
CA VAL A 20 -2.74 0.77 -12.51
C VAL A 20 -3.00 1.04 -13.99
N ALA A 21 -3.62 0.09 -14.69
CA ALA A 21 -3.98 0.26 -16.10
C ALA A 21 -4.97 1.40 -16.31
N LEU A 22 -5.94 1.59 -15.40
CA LEU A 22 -6.87 2.71 -15.44
C LEU A 22 -6.12 4.05 -15.32
N ARG A 23 -5.18 4.16 -14.37
CA ARG A 23 -4.37 5.38 -14.18
C ARG A 23 -3.40 5.64 -15.33
N ALA A 24 -2.91 4.59 -15.97
CA ALA A 24 -2.05 4.69 -17.15
C ALA A 24 -2.83 4.94 -18.45
N GLY A 25 -4.17 4.90 -18.42
CA GLY A 25 -5.01 5.03 -19.62
C GLY A 25 -4.93 3.81 -20.55
N THR A 26 -4.52 2.65 -20.04
CA THR A 26 -4.33 1.40 -20.79
C THR A 26 -5.34 0.31 -20.43
N LEU A 27 -6.28 0.60 -19.52
CA LEU A 27 -7.34 -0.35 -19.17
C LEU A 27 -8.30 -0.56 -20.35
N ASP A 28 -8.48 -1.83 -20.72
CA ASP A 28 -9.43 -2.21 -21.76
C ASP A 28 -10.88 -1.79 -21.39
N PRO A 29 -11.65 -1.15 -22.30
CA PRO A 29 -13.00 -0.68 -21.99
C PRO A 29 -13.99 -1.80 -21.65
N GLU A 30 -13.85 -2.99 -22.23
CA GLU A 30 -14.71 -4.13 -21.92
C GLU A 30 -14.40 -4.64 -20.50
N GLN A 31 -13.12 -4.79 -20.17
CA GLN A 31 -12.69 -5.14 -18.81
C GLN A 31 -13.19 -4.13 -17.77
N ARG A 32 -13.09 -2.82 -18.07
CA ARG A 32 -13.65 -1.77 -17.20
C ARG A 32 -15.15 -1.95 -17.00
N SER A 33 -15.90 -2.17 -18.07
CA SER A 33 -17.36 -2.36 -17.98
C SER A 33 -17.74 -3.60 -17.17
N VAL A 34 -16.95 -4.68 -17.24
CA VAL A 34 -17.16 -5.88 -16.43
C VAL A 34 -16.92 -5.57 -14.95
N LEU A 35 -15.81 -4.91 -14.62
CA LEU A 35 -15.48 -4.53 -13.24
C LEU A 35 -16.53 -3.58 -12.66
N ASP A 36 -16.96 -2.57 -13.39
CA ASP A 36 -17.98 -1.61 -12.96
C ASP A 36 -19.33 -2.29 -12.68
N ARG A 37 -19.67 -3.35 -13.44
CA ARG A 37 -20.92 -4.10 -13.28
C ARG A 37 -20.85 -5.12 -12.13
N GLU A 38 -19.79 -5.91 -12.10
CA GLU A 38 -19.66 -7.05 -11.18
C GLU A 38 -19.14 -6.63 -9.82
N ARG A 39 -18.43 -5.51 -9.76
CA ARG A 39 -17.76 -5.02 -8.55
C ARG A 39 -17.71 -3.50 -8.52
N PRO A 40 -18.84 -2.81 -8.29
CA PRO A 40 -18.96 -1.35 -8.44
C PRO A 40 -17.99 -0.52 -7.58
N THR A 41 -17.39 -1.12 -6.55
CA THR A 41 -16.40 -0.50 -5.64
C THR A 41 -14.95 -0.89 -5.92
N TRP A 42 -14.67 -1.57 -7.04
CA TRP A 42 -13.36 -2.16 -7.34
C TRP A 42 -12.22 -1.14 -7.33
N GLU A 43 -12.44 0.10 -7.76
CA GLU A 43 -11.42 1.16 -7.76
C GLU A 43 -10.99 1.51 -6.31
N CYS A 44 -11.96 1.55 -5.39
CA CYS A 44 -11.71 1.83 -3.97
C CYS A 44 -11.08 0.64 -3.26
N GLU A 45 -11.52 -0.59 -3.58
CA GLU A 45 -10.91 -1.82 -3.09
C GLU A 45 -9.44 -1.92 -3.52
N ALA A 46 -9.15 -1.64 -4.79
CA ALA A 46 -7.78 -1.64 -5.30
C ALA A 46 -6.92 -0.56 -4.63
N ALA A 47 -7.44 0.67 -4.48
CA ALA A 47 -6.72 1.74 -3.77
C ALA A 47 -6.41 1.38 -2.31
N THR A 48 -7.34 0.70 -1.63
CA THR A 48 -7.14 0.21 -0.26
C THR A 48 -6.03 -0.84 -0.20
N LEU A 49 -6.07 -1.84 -1.09
CA LEU A 49 -5.03 -2.87 -1.20
C LEU A 49 -3.64 -2.28 -1.50
N ILE A 50 -3.57 -1.26 -2.37
CA ILE A 50 -2.33 -0.55 -2.67
C ILE A 50 -1.81 0.18 -1.41
N ALA A 51 -2.68 0.88 -0.68
CA ALA A 51 -2.30 1.54 0.57
C ALA A 51 -1.78 0.52 1.60
N GLU A 52 -2.50 -0.59 1.82
CA GLU A 52 -2.04 -1.67 2.70
C GLU A 52 -0.68 -2.23 2.28
N GLY A 53 -0.47 -2.43 0.96
CA GLY A 53 0.81 -2.87 0.42
C GLY A 53 1.95 -1.88 0.67
N ILE A 54 1.70 -0.58 0.55
CA ILE A 54 2.69 0.48 0.86
C ILE A 54 3.03 0.46 2.35
N LEU A 55 2.04 0.34 3.25
CA LEU A 55 2.29 0.23 4.69
C LEU A 55 3.13 -1.01 5.01
N GLY A 56 2.82 -2.14 4.38
CA GLY A 56 3.62 -3.36 4.50
C GLY A 56 5.06 -3.15 4.03
N TYR A 57 5.26 -2.53 2.88
CA TYR A 57 6.58 -2.17 2.35
C TYR A 57 7.36 -1.27 3.30
N VAL A 58 6.76 -0.18 3.80
CA VAL A 58 7.40 0.73 4.76
C VAL A 58 7.80 0.01 6.05
N THR A 59 6.92 -0.88 6.55
CA THR A 59 7.22 -1.65 7.76
C THR A 59 8.44 -2.55 7.54
N VAL A 60 8.47 -3.30 6.44
CA VAL A 60 9.54 -4.28 6.17
C VAL A 60 10.86 -3.62 5.76
N GLU A 61 10.81 -2.55 4.97
CA GLU A 61 12.00 -1.97 4.34
C GLU A 61 12.56 -0.76 5.09
N MET A 62 11.76 -0.10 5.94
CA MET A 62 12.20 1.10 6.68
C MET A 62 12.19 0.87 8.20
N VAL A 63 11.12 0.28 8.75
CA VAL A 63 10.96 0.12 10.21
C VAL A 63 11.77 -1.06 10.75
N GLU A 64 11.63 -2.25 10.16
CA GLU A 64 12.33 -3.45 10.65
C GLU A 64 13.87 -3.34 10.61
N PRO A 65 14.50 -2.75 9.58
CA PRO A 65 15.95 -2.54 9.58
C PRO A 65 16.42 -1.59 10.68
N ASP A 66 15.69 -0.50 10.93
CA ASP A 66 16.00 0.44 12.02
C ASP A 66 15.86 -0.23 13.40
N LEU A 67 14.84 -1.07 13.57
CA LEU A 67 14.67 -1.87 14.79
C LEU A 67 15.79 -2.92 14.95
N ALA A 68 16.19 -3.57 13.86
CA ALA A 68 17.26 -4.56 13.88
C ALA A 68 18.61 -3.91 14.22
N TYR A 69 18.93 -2.77 13.60
CA TYR A 69 20.16 -2.01 13.86
C TYR A 69 20.26 -1.57 15.33
N ASN A 70 19.16 -1.08 15.92
CA ASN A 70 19.17 -0.64 17.32
C ASN A 70 19.16 -1.77 18.35
N ARG A 71 18.81 -3.00 17.94
CA ARG A 71 18.94 -4.20 18.80
C ARG A 71 20.35 -4.78 18.78
N ASP A 72 21.17 -4.39 17.80
CA ASP A 72 22.54 -4.89 17.68
C ASP A 72 23.43 -4.27 18.77
N GLU A 73 23.96 -5.12 19.66
CA GLU A 73 24.80 -4.69 20.78
C GLU A 73 26.17 -4.14 20.30
N ASP A 74 26.56 -4.48 19.06
CA ASP A 74 27.80 -4.02 18.42
C ASP A 74 27.59 -2.78 17.52
N ALA A 75 26.41 -2.16 17.53
CA ALA A 75 26.16 -0.94 16.77
C ALA A 75 27.10 0.20 17.22
N ASP A 76 27.84 0.78 16.27
CA ASP A 76 28.81 1.87 16.52
C ASP A 76 28.22 3.06 17.30
N ALA A 77 26.91 3.31 17.12
CA ALA A 77 26.13 4.25 17.92
C ALA A 77 24.62 3.90 17.83
N PRO A 78 24.05 3.16 18.82
CA PRO A 78 22.60 2.99 18.88
C PRO A 78 21.92 4.35 19.01
N LEU A 79 20.80 4.54 18.32
CA LEU A 79 19.99 5.75 18.42
C LEU A 79 19.43 5.87 19.84
N ASP A 80 19.29 7.12 20.30
CA ASP A 80 18.51 7.37 21.51
C ASP A 80 17.06 6.87 21.31
N PRO A 81 16.42 6.26 22.31
CA PRO A 81 15.07 5.72 22.17
C PRO A 81 14.01 6.74 21.72
N GLU A 82 14.16 8.02 22.07
CA GLU A 82 13.24 9.09 21.65
C GLU A 82 13.42 9.42 20.16
N GLU A 83 14.66 9.45 19.68
CA GLU A 83 14.98 9.66 18.26
C GLU A 83 14.52 8.47 17.40
N LEU A 84 14.73 7.24 17.88
CA LEU A 84 14.23 6.04 17.22
C LEU A 84 12.71 6.05 17.13
N ALA A 85 12.01 6.35 18.23
CA ALA A 85 10.55 6.41 18.25
C ALA A 85 10.01 7.49 17.29
N ALA A 86 10.64 8.67 17.24
CA ALA A 86 10.27 9.73 16.33
C ALA A 86 10.46 9.32 14.85
N ARG A 87 11.59 8.68 14.53
CA ARG A 87 11.89 8.22 13.17
C ARG A 87 10.95 7.12 12.70
N LEU A 88 10.69 6.10 13.52
CA LEU A 88 9.72 5.06 13.20
C LEU A 88 8.29 5.62 13.09
N GLY A 89 7.94 6.55 13.99
CA GLY A 89 6.67 7.27 13.94
C GLY A 89 6.49 8.04 12.63
N ALA A 90 7.54 8.74 12.16
CA ALA A 90 7.49 9.47 10.90
C ALA A 90 7.20 8.53 9.71
N HIS A 91 7.91 7.40 9.59
CA HIS A 91 7.65 6.41 8.55
C HIS A 91 6.20 5.92 8.54
N MET A 92 5.63 5.68 9.72
CA MET A 92 4.26 5.15 9.84
C MET A 92 3.18 6.23 9.67
N LEU A 93 3.47 7.48 10.01
CA LEU A 93 2.52 8.59 9.90
C LEU A 93 2.48 9.20 8.50
N ASP A 94 3.61 9.21 7.78
CA ASP A 94 3.64 9.57 6.35
C ASP A 94 2.62 8.75 5.55
N PHE A 95 2.45 7.46 5.90
CA PHE A 95 1.44 6.59 5.30
C PHE A 95 0.01 7.10 5.48
N VAL A 96 -0.33 7.66 6.65
CA VAL A 96 -1.66 8.20 6.94
C VAL A 96 -1.96 9.38 6.01
N ASP A 97 -0.97 10.25 5.81
CA ASP A 97 -1.10 11.39 4.91
C ASP A 97 -1.27 10.92 3.45
N TYR A 98 -0.51 9.91 3.01
CA TYR A 98 -0.66 9.34 1.66
C TYR A 98 -2.02 8.68 1.40
N ARG A 99 -2.65 8.08 2.41
CA ARG A 99 -3.98 7.46 2.27
C ARG A 99 -5.04 8.50 1.88
N ASP A 100 -5.02 9.64 2.55
CA ASP A 100 -6.00 10.71 2.31
C ASP A 100 -5.75 11.37 0.94
N ASP A 101 -4.49 11.50 0.52
CA ASP A 101 -4.14 11.99 -0.81
C ASP A 101 -4.55 11.01 -1.93
N LEU A 102 -4.38 9.69 -1.72
CA LEU A 102 -4.82 8.67 -2.67
C LEU A 102 -6.34 8.70 -2.87
N ALA A 103 -7.11 8.90 -1.79
CA ALA A 103 -8.56 9.05 -1.84
C ALA A 103 -8.99 10.30 -2.63
N ARG A 104 -8.28 11.42 -2.47
CA ARG A 104 -8.54 12.66 -3.22
C ARG A 104 -8.29 12.50 -4.72
N VAL A 105 -7.19 11.86 -5.10
CA VAL A 105 -6.86 11.56 -6.51
C VAL A 105 -7.84 10.56 -7.12
N SER A 106 -8.42 9.68 -6.31
CA SER A 106 -9.41 8.70 -6.76
C SER A 106 -10.83 9.25 -6.88
N GLY A 107 -11.21 10.23 -6.05
CA GLY A 107 -12.51 10.89 -6.10
C GLY A 107 -12.62 12.01 -7.17
N ALA A 108 -11.49 12.47 -7.72
CA ALA A 108 -11.47 13.42 -8.82
C ALA A 108 -11.92 12.73 -10.12
N LYS A 109 -13.19 12.87 -10.49
CA LYS A 109 -13.67 12.52 -11.83
C LYS A 109 -12.84 13.31 -12.87
N PRO A 110 -12.25 12.66 -13.88
CA PRO A 110 -11.69 13.40 -15.01
C PRO A 110 -12.85 14.14 -15.72
N HIS A 111 -12.65 15.44 -15.95
CA HIS A 111 -13.54 16.28 -16.75
C HIS A 111 -13.42 15.95 -18.24
#